data_AF-A0A0B3APQ3-F1
#
_entry.id   AF-A0A0B3APQ3-F1
#
_cell.length_a   1.000
_cell.length_b   1.000
_cell.length_c   1.000
_cell.angle_alpha   90.00
_cell.angle_beta   90.00
_cell.angle_gamma   90.00
#
_symmetry.space_group_name_H-M   'P 1'
#
loop_
_entity.id
_entity.type
_entity.pdbx_description
1 polymer ?
#
loop_
_entity_poly.entity_id
_entity_poly.type
_entity_poly.pdbx_seq_one_letter_code
_entity_poly.pdbx_strand_id
1 'polypeptide(L)'
;MDYKKLSLLVLIILVLNLIWEFSHYKLYFDLTGIPSNLHLVLASFVDVILIFIIILLIASIKKKLSWINNPSKGDYVFFIIVNFVLAFIWELININLGRWAYKEIMPTIFGVGLSPILQLPITAGLSLFLFNWLSKKF
;
A
#
# COMPACT_ATOMS: atom_id res chain seq x y z
N MET A 1 0.57 11.43 18.60
CA MET A 1 -0.66 10.90 17.98
C MET A 1 -1.22 9.90 18.97
N ASP A 2 -2.52 9.96 19.28
CA ASP A 2 -3.14 9.03 20.23
C ASP A 2 -3.18 7.60 19.64
N TYR A 3 -3.08 6.57 20.49
CA TYR A 3 -3.09 5.17 20.09
C TYR A 3 -4.37 4.81 19.31
N LYS A 4 -5.51 5.43 19.66
CA LYS A 4 -6.77 5.25 18.93
C LYS A 4 -6.66 5.69 17.47
N LYS A 5 -6.01 6.83 17.21
CA LYS A 5 -5.82 7.36 15.85
C LYS A 5 -4.84 6.50 15.07
N LEU A 6 -3.79 5.99 15.72
CA LEU A 6 -2.87 5.05 15.10
C LEU A 6 -3.57 3.73 14.72
N SER A 7 -4.34 3.13 15.64
CA SER A 7 -5.09 1.91 15.37
C SER A 7 -6.10 2.08 14.24
N LEU A 8 -6.80 3.23 14.20
CA LEU A 8 -7.71 3.56 13.10
C LEU A 8 -6.99 3.63 11.76
N LEU A 9 -5.83 4.29 11.71
CA LEU A 9 -5.04 4.39 10.48
C LEU A 9 -4.57 3.02 9.99
N VAL A 10 -4.02 2.20 10.88
CA VAL A 10 -3.59 0.83 10.56
C VAL A 10 -4.76 -0.01 10.05
N LEU A 11 -5.92 0.09 10.69
CA LEU A 11 -7.12 -0.63 10.27
C LEU A 11 -7.58 -0.21 8.87
N ILE A 12 -7.59 1.10 8.57
CA ILE A 12 -7.93 1.61 7.23
C ILE A 12 -6.97 1.05 6.19
N ILE A 13 -5.66 1.11 6.45
CA ILE A 13 -4.64 0.59 5.53
C ILE A 13 -4.84 -0.91 5.31
N LEU A 14 -5.05 -1.69 6.37
CA LEU A 14 -5.25 -3.13 6.27
C LEU A 14 -6.49 -3.47 5.45
N VAL A 15 -7.63 -2.83 5.73
CA VAL A 15 -8.89 -3.10 5.02
C VAL A 15 -8.77 -2.75 3.53
N LEU A 16 -8.15 -1.61 3.20
CA LEU A 16 -7.99 -1.22 1.80
C LEU A 16 -7.07 -2.18 1.03
N ASN A 17 -5.96 -2.62 1.63
CA ASN A 17 -5.07 -3.59 0.96
C ASN A 17 -5.72 -4.98 0.88
N LEU A 18 -6.47 -5.43 1.88
CA LEU A 18 -7.26 -6.67 1.79
C LEU A 18 -8.26 -6.62 0.64
N ILE A 19 -9.02 -5.52 0.52
CA ILE A 19 -9.96 -5.36 -0.60
C ILE A 19 -9.20 -5.43 -1.93
N TRP A 20 -8.05 -4.78 -2.03
CA TRP A 20 -7.25 -4.77 -3.25
C TRP A 20 -6.74 -6.16 -3.63
N GLU A 21 -6.10 -6.86 -2.70
CA GLU A 21 -5.54 -8.20 -2.89
C GLU A 21 -6.61 -9.20 -3.34
N PHE A 22 -7.74 -9.26 -2.63
CA PHE A 22 -8.84 -10.16 -2.97
C PHE A 22 -9.59 -9.74 -4.25
N SER A 23 -9.51 -8.48 -4.68
CA SER A 23 -10.10 -8.05 -5.95
C SER A 23 -9.23 -8.39 -7.15
N HIS A 24 -7.90 -8.36 -6.98
CA HIS A 24 -6.94 -8.46 -8.07
C HIS A 24 -6.20 -9.81 -8.15
N TYR A 25 -6.37 -10.72 -7.19
CA TYR A 25 -5.68 -12.03 -7.18
C TYR A 25 -5.81 -12.82 -8.50
N LYS A 26 -6.94 -12.65 -9.22
CA LYS A 26 -7.18 -13.34 -10.50
C LYS A 26 -6.19 -12.93 -11.59
N LEU A 27 -5.51 -11.80 -11.46
CA LEU A 27 -4.53 -11.28 -12.42
C LEU A 27 -3.16 -11.98 -12.33
N TYR A 28 -2.92 -12.75 -11.28
CA TYR A 28 -1.62 -13.38 -11.01
C TYR A 28 -1.68 -14.91 -11.10
N PHE A 29 -0.53 -15.49 -11.45
CA PHE A 29 -0.15 -16.84 -11.10
C PHE A 29 0.71 -16.77 -9.83
N ASP A 30 0.19 -17.32 -8.74
CA ASP A 30 0.92 -17.46 -7.48
C ASP A 30 1.86 -18.66 -7.58
N LEU A 31 3.17 -18.42 -7.37
CA LEU A 31 4.22 -19.43 -7.49
C LEU A 31 4.90 -19.72 -6.15
N THR A 32 4.38 -19.16 -5.05
CA THR A 32 4.99 -19.27 -3.72
C THR A 32 4.74 -20.62 -3.04
N GLY A 33 3.73 -21.37 -3.50
CA GLY A 33 3.27 -22.60 -2.84
C GLY A 33 2.47 -22.36 -1.55
N ILE A 34 2.23 -21.10 -1.18
CA ILE A 34 1.41 -20.72 -0.03
C ILE A 34 -0.07 -20.83 -0.44
N PRO A 35 -0.97 -21.33 0.44
CA PRO A 35 -2.41 -21.30 0.16
C PRO A 35 -2.88 -19.88 -0.18
N SER A 36 -3.59 -19.70 -1.30
CA SER A 36 -3.86 -18.37 -1.87
C SER A 36 -4.48 -17.39 -0.86
N ASN A 37 -5.51 -17.80 -0.11
CA ASN A 37 -6.15 -16.92 0.88
C ASN A 37 -5.17 -16.47 1.98
N LEU A 38 -4.28 -17.36 2.42
CA LEU A 38 -3.27 -17.02 3.43
C LEU A 38 -2.23 -16.07 2.84
N HIS A 39 -1.78 -16.32 1.60
CA HIS A 39 -0.82 -15.45 0.93
C HIS A 39 -1.36 -14.03 0.76
N LEU A 40 -2.62 -13.87 0.32
CA LEU A 40 -3.26 -12.56 0.15
C LEU A 40 -3.38 -11.79 1.47
N VAL A 41 -3.70 -12.48 2.57
CA VAL A 41 -3.73 -11.87 3.91
C VAL A 41 -2.33 -11.43 4.33
N LEU A 42 -1.32 -12.30 4.17
CA LEU A 42 0.07 -11.96 4.49
C LEU A 42 0.58 -10.78 3.64
N ALA A 43 0.27 -10.74 2.34
CA ALA A 43 0.59 -9.64 1.45
C ALA A 43 -0.01 -8.32 1.96
N SER A 44 -1.29 -8.33 2.35
CA SER A 44 -1.95 -7.15 2.93
C SER A 44 -1.27 -6.65 4.21
N PHE A 45 -0.75 -7.55 5.06
CA PHE A 45 0.03 -7.16 6.24
C PHE A 45 1.41 -6.57 5.87
N VAL A 46 2.06 -7.12 4.85
CA VAL A 46 3.31 -6.55 4.32
C VAL A 46 3.06 -5.13 3.81
N ASP A 47 1.98 -4.89 3.07
CA ASP A 47 1.62 -3.56 2.59
C ASP A 47 1.39 -2.56 3.73
N VAL A 48 0.71 -2.98 4.80
CA VAL A 48 0.55 -2.16 6.01
C VAL A 48 1.91 -1.74 6.56
N ILE A 49 2.87 -2.66 6.64
CA ILE A 49 4.22 -2.38 7.12
C ILE A 49 4.93 -1.40 6.18
N LEU A 50 4.88 -1.61 4.86
CA LEU A 50 5.52 -0.74 3.88
C LEU A 50 4.97 0.70 3.94
N ILE A 51 3.65 0.85 3.95
CA ILE A 51 2.98 2.15 4.06
C ILE A 51 3.34 2.82 5.39
N PHE A 52 3.35 2.07 6.49
CA PHE A 52 3.71 2.59 7.80
C PHE A 52 5.16 3.07 7.87
N ILE A 53 6.10 2.34 7.28
CA ILE A 53 7.51 2.76 7.16
C ILE A 53 7.61 4.09 6.41
N ILE A 54 6.89 4.25 5.29
CA ILE A 54 6.89 5.52 4.55
C ILE A 54 6.30 6.65 5.38
N ILE A 55 5.24 6.40 6.15
CA ILE A 55 4.67 7.40 7.06
C ILE A 55 5.70 7.88 8.08
N LEU A 56 6.46 6.96 8.68
CA LEU A 56 7.52 7.26 9.62
C LEU A 56 8.69 8.00 8.96
N LEU A 57 9.02 7.66 7.71
CA LEU A 57 10.04 8.35 6.93
C LEU A 57 9.65 9.83 6.72
N ILE A 58 8.43 10.09 6.27
CA ILE A 58 7.91 11.47 6.10
C ILE A 58 7.86 12.20 7.44
N ALA A 59 7.43 11.52 8.50
CA ALA A 59 7.40 12.09 9.85
C ALA A 59 8.80 12.47 10.33
N SER A 60 9.83 11.70 9.99
CA SER A 60 11.23 11.98 10.32
C SER A 60 11.76 13.19 9.56
N ILE A 61 11.47 13.29 8.25
CA ILE A 61 11.83 14.45 7.43
C ILE A 61 11.17 15.73 7.96
N LYS A 62 9.89 15.64 8.34
CA LYS A 62 9.12 16.77 8.91
C LYS A 62 9.33 16.99 10.41
N LYS A 63 10.08 16.11 11.08
CA LYS A 63 10.28 16.06 12.53
C LYS A 63 8.96 16.09 13.33
N LYS A 64 7.86 15.61 12.74
CA LYS A 64 6.51 15.71 13.33
C LYS A 64 5.56 14.64 12.80
N LEU A 65 5.23 13.64 13.62
CA LEU A 65 4.27 12.59 13.26
C LEU A 65 2.83 13.12 13.05
N SER A 66 2.50 14.29 13.59
CA SER A 66 1.17 14.88 13.42
C SER A 66 0.90 15.43 12.01
N TRP A 67 1.83 15.30 11.06
CA TRP A 67 1.63 15.71 9.67
C TRP A 67 0.40 15.01 9.05
N ILE A 68 0.13 13.78 9.47
CA ILE A 68 -1.00 12.93 9.04
C ILE A 68 -2.36 13.54 9.43
N ASN A 69 -2.42 14.38 10.47
CA ASN A 69 -3.68 14.99 10.92
C ASN A 69 -4.14 16.15 10.02
N ASN A 70 -3.21 16.81 9.31
CA ASN A 70 -3.53 17.87 8.38
C ASN A 70 -2.51 17.92 7.24
N PRO A 71 -2.46 16.86 6.40
CA PRO A 71 -1.53 16.79 5.28
C PRO A 71 -1.81 17.90 4.28
N SER A 72 -0.75 18.60 3.87
CA SER A 72 -0.83 19.55 2.75
C SER A 72 -0.97 18.81 1.41
N LYS A 73 -1.34 19.53 0.34
CA LYS A 73 -1.37 18.95 -1.01
C LYS A 73 0.00 18.36 -1.41
N GLY A 74 1.09 19.03 -1.04
CA GLY A 74 2.45 18.55 -1.28
C GLY A 74 2.76 17.24 -0.53
N ASP A 75 2.18 17.05 0.66
CA ASP A 75 2.37 15.83 1.44
C ASP A 75 1.68 14.64 0.79
N TYR A 76 0.47 14.83 0.25
CA TYR A 76 -0.20 13.79 -0.54
C TYR A 76 0.60 13.42 -1.78
N VAL A 77 1.05 14.41 -2.55
CA VAL A 77 1.82 14.16 -3.78
C VAL A 77 3.11 13.42 -3.47
N PHE A 78 3.87 13.88 -2.47
CA PHE A 78 5.11 13.22 -2.05
C PHE A 78 4.84 11.79 -1.57
N PHE A 79 3.82 11.60 -0.73
CA PHE A 79 3.47 10.29 -0.21
C PHE A 79 3.08 9.30 -1.31
N ILE A 80 2.26 9.74 -2.27
CA ILE A 80 1.85 8.91 -3.42
C ILE A 80 3.06 8.55 -4.28
N ILE A 81 3.94 9.52 -4.60
CA ILE A 81 5.13 9.27 -5.42
C ILE A 81 6.07 8.27 -4.75
N VAL A 82 6.34 8.42 -3.45
CA VAL A 82 7.23 7.50 -2.72
C VAL A 82 6.65 6.08 -2.69
N ASN A 83 5.34 5.93 -2.46
CA ASN A 83 4.68 4.63 -2.50
C ASN A 83 4.69 4.02 -3.91
N PHE A 84 4.51 4.82 -4.97
CA PHE A 84 4.59 4.36 -6.35
C PHE A 84 5.99 3.82 -6.69
N VAL A 85 7.05 4.56 -6.33
CA VAL A 85 8.43 4.13 -6.56
C VAL A 85 8.72 2.85 -5.77
N LEU A 86 8.28 2.77 -4.51
CA LEU A 86 8.46 1.57 -3.71
C LEU A 86 7.71 0.36 -4.29
N ALA A 87 6.46 0.53 -4.73
CA ALA A 87 5.69 -0.54 -5.37
C ALA A 87 6.38 -1.06 -6.63
N PHE A 88 6.90 -0.16 -7.46
CA PHE A 88 7.64 -0.53 -8.66
C PHE A 88 8.89 -1.36 -8.34
N ILE A 89 9.70 -0.92 -7.37
CA ILE A 89 10.90 -1.66 -6.94
C ILE A 89 10.52 -3.02 -6.34
N TRP A 90 9.50 -3.04 -5.48
CA TRP A 90 9.03 -4.26 -4.83
C TRP A 90 8.56 -5.28 -5.86
N GLU A 91 7.81 -4.84 -6.86
CA GLU A 91 7.31 -5.70 -7.92
C GLU A 91 8.44 -6.32 -8.74
N LEU A 92 9.44 -5.52 -9.15
CA LEU A 92 10.60 -6.03 -9.87
C LEU A 92 11.37 -7.09 -9.07
N ILE A 93 11.53 -6.89 -7.76
CA ILE A 93 12.19 -7.87 -6.89
C ILE A 93 11.41 -9.18 -6.88
N ASN A 94 10.08 -9.14 -6.71
CA ASN A 94 9.26 -10.34 -6.59
C ASN A 94 9.15 -11.14 -7.90
N ILE A 95 9.08 -10.46 -9.05
CA ILE A 95 9.17 -11.12 -10.36
C ILE A 95 10.52 -11.81 -10.52
N ASN A 96 11.62 -11.12 -10.21
CA ASN A 96 12.97 -11.67 -10.33
C ASN A 96 13.21 -12.86 -9.40
N LEU A 97 12.56 -12.87 -8.23
CA LEU A 97 12.57 -14.00 -7.30
C LEU A 97 11.60 -15.12 -7.69
N GLY A 98 10.84 -14.96 -8.78
CA GLY A 98 9.88 -15.95 -9.26
C GLY A 98 8.71 -16.19 -8.29
N ARG A 99 8.36 -15.21 -7.45
CA ARG A 99 7.28 -15.38 -6.46
C ARG A 99 5.90 -15.41 -7.11
N TRP A 100 5.73 -14.69 -8.21
CA TRP A 100 4.53 -14.70 -9.02
C TRP A 100 4.83 -14.34 -10.47
N ALA A 101 3.86 -14.64 -11.32
CA ALA A 101 3.85 -14.23 -12.73
C ALA A 101 2.48 -13.63 -13.09
N TYR A 102 2.42 -12.92 -14.21
CA TYR A 102 1.19 -12.31 -14.69
C TYR A 102 0.39 -13.25 -15.58
N LYS A 103 -0.93 -13.23 -15.45
CA LYS A 103 -1.84 -13.79 -16.44
C LYS A 103 -2.02 -12.83 -17.61
N GLU A 104 -2.50 -13.35 -18.74
CA GLU A 104 -2.78 -12.56 -19.95
C GLU A 104 -3.74 -11.39 -19.70
N ILE A 105 -4.63 -11.51 -18.71
CA ILE A 105 -5.58 -10.46 -18.33
C ILE A 105 -4.97 -9.30 -17.52
N MET A 106 -3.72 -9.41 -17.06
CA MET A 106 -3.04 -8.32 -16.35
C MET A 106 -2.56 -7.26 -17.35
N PRO A 107 -3.04 -6.01 -17.26
CA PRO A 107 -2.45 -4.92 -18.04
C PRO A 107 -1.01 -4.70 -17.58
N THR A 108 -0.08 -4.56 -18.53
CA THR A 108 1.34 -4.31 -18.22
C THR A 108 1.82 -3.03 -18.89
N ILE A 109 2.78 -2.36 -18.25
CA ILE A 109 3.52 -1.21 -18.79
C ILE A 109 5.00 -1.56 -18.67
N PHE A 110 5.72 -1.56 -19.79
CA PHE A 110 7.13 -2.00 -19.86
C PHE A 110 7.37 -3.41 -19.27
N GLY A 111 6.39 -4.30 -19.39
CA GLY A 111 6.46 -5.66 -18.83
C GLY A 111 6.20 -5.77 -17.33
N VAL A 112 5.87 -4.66 -16.65
CA VAL A 112 5.49 -4.64 -15.23
C VAL A 112 3.97 -4.51 -15.11
N GLY A 113 3.37 -5.30 -14.24
CA GLY A 113 1.92 -5.32 -14.01
C GLY A 113 1.40 -3.99 -13.49
N LEU A 114 0.26 -3.55 -14.00
CA LEU A 114 -0.34 -2.27 -13.63
C LEU A 114 -0.99 -2.31 -12.24
N SER A 115 -1.66 -3.42 -11.88
CA SER A 115 -2.26 -3.59 -10.55
C SER A 115 -1.25 -3.46 -9.40
N PRO A 116 -0.11 -4.18 -9.38
CA PRO A 116 0.82 -4.11 -8.25
C PRO A 116 1.49 -2.74 -8.12
N ILE A 117 1.82 -2.08 -9.24
CA ILE A 117 2.44 -0.74 -9.18
C ILE A 117 1.48 0.36 -8.71
N LEU A 118 0.17 0.17 -8.93
CA LEU A 118 -0.86 1.12 -8.50
C LEU A 118 -1.38 0.86 -7.08
N GLN A 119 -1.17 -0.34 -6.54
CA GLN A 119 -1.68 -0.76 -5.24
C GLN A 119 -1.25 0.18 -4.12
N LEU A 120 0.04 0.21 -3.76
CA LEU A 120 0.54 1.05 -2.67
C LEU A 120 0.20 2.54 -2.83
N PRO A 121 0.41 3.21 -3.98
CA PRO A 121 0.10 4.64 -4.09
C PRO A 121 -1.38 4.93 -3.92
N ILE A 122 -2.28 4.08 -4.44
CA ILE A 122 -3.72 4.27 -4.31
C ILE A 122 -4.17 3.94 -2.89
N THR A 123 -3.81 2.78 -2.34
CA THR A 123 -4.24 2.37 -0.99
C THR A 123 -3.66 3.30 0.08
N ALA A 124 -2.40 3.74 -0.05
CA ALA A 124 -1.81 4.72 0.86
C ALA A 124 -2.49 6.09 0.77
N GLY A 125 -2.67 6.61 -0.45
CA GLY A 125 -3.35 7.89 -0.67
C GLY A 125 -4.78 7.91 -0.13
N LEU A 126 -5.55 6.87 -0.43
CA LEU A 126 -6.91 6.67 0.08
C LEU A 126 -6.91 6.49 1.61
N SER A 127 -5.96 5.76 2.17
CA SER A 127 -5.84 5.57 3.62
C SER A 127 -5.66 6.90 4.34
N LEU A 128 -4.72 7.73 3.85
CA LEU A 128 -4.46 9.04 4.43
C LEU A 128 -5.67 9.98 4.28
N PHE A 129 -6.35 9.93 3.13
CA PHE A 129 -7.57 10.70 2.90
C PHE A 129 -8.71 10.30 3.85
N LEU A 130 -9.03 9.01 3.93
CA LEU A 130 -10.10 8.49 4.80
C LEU A 130 -9.78 8.73 6.27
N PHE A 131 -8.53 8.52 6.68
CA PHE A 131 -8.09 8.81 8.03
C PHE A 131 -8.32 10.29 8.40
N ASN A 132 -7.91 11.21 7.54
CA ASN A 132 -8.11 12.65 7.77
C ASN A 132 -9.60 13.03 7.78
N TRP A 133 -10.41 12.40 6.93
CA TRP A 133 -11.86 12.63 6.90
C TRP A 133 -12.56 12.12 8.17
N LEU A 134 -12.23 10.90 8.63
CA LEU A 134 -12.82 10.30 9.83
C LEU A 134 -12.33 10.97 11.11
N SER A 135 -11.04 11.28 11.21
CA SER A 135 -10.43 11.87 12.41
C SER A 135 -10.80 13.34 12.65
N LYS A 136 -11.50 13.99 11.71
CA LYS A 136 -12.13 15.31 11.92
C LYS A 136 -13.48 15.23 12.62
N LYS A 137 -14.12 14.05 12.63
CA LYS A 137 -15.44 13.84 13.27
C LYS A 137 -15.33 13.46 14.75
N PHE A 138 -14.12 13.22 15.25
CA PHE A 138 -13.79 12.82 16.62
C PHE A 138 -12.63 13.66 17.17
#